data_AF-A0A061N600-F1
#
_entry.id   AF-A0A061N600-F1
#
_cell.length_a   1.000
_cell.length_b   1.000
_cell.length_c   1.000
_cell.angle_alpha   90.00
_cell.angle_beta   90.00
_cell.angle_gamma   90.00
#
_symmetry.space_group_name_H-M   'P 1'
#
loop_
_entity.id
_entity.type
_entity.pdbx_description
1 polymer ?
#
loop_
_entity_poly.entity_id
_entity_poly.type
_entity_poly.pdbx_seq_one_letter_code
_entity_poly.pdbx_strand_id
1 'polypeptide(L)' 'MNNITAYWDERALGYSKSSVEELSDETKHKWQQYLLHYIPAGQRLKCLDLGCGPGFLALLLQEMGHAVYGVDASDR' A
#
# COMPACT_ATOMS: atom_id res chain seq x y z
N MET A 1 -7.47 24.90 -2.92
CA MET A 1 -7.32 23.45 -2.69
C MET A 1 -6.10 22.89 -3.44
N ASN A 2 -4.96 23.61 -3.48
CA ASN A 2 -3.85 23.28 -4.40
C ASN A 2 -2.49 23.27 -3.68
N ASN A 3 -2.37 22.61 -2.53
CA ASN A 3 -1.08 22.57 -1.80
C ASN A 3 -0.71 21.18 -1.25
N ILE A 4 -1.67 20.29 -1.07
CA ILE A 4 -1.40 18.90 -0.65
C ILE A 4 -1.05 18.01 -1.85
N THR A 5 -1.78 18.09 -2.96
CA THR A 5 -1.55 17.20 -4.11
C THR A 5 -0.16 17.42 -4.73
N ALA A 6 0.23 18.67 -4.97
CA ALA A 6 1.56 18.97 -5.51
C ALA A 6 2.71 18.56 -4.58
N TYR A 7 2.50 18.66 -3.26
CA TYR A 7 3.48 18.19 -2.26
C TYR A 7 3.63 16.66 -2.29
N TRP A 8 2.52 15.92 -2.46
CA TRP A 8 2.56 14.47 -2.61
C TRP A 8 3.11 14.04 -3.97
N ASP A 9 2.86 14.78 -5.04
CA ASP A 9 3.41 14.49 -6.38
C ASP A 9 4.94 14.61 -6.44
N GLU A 10 5.52 15.61 -5.76
CA GLU A 10 6.97 15.76 -5.66
C GLU A 10 7.60 14.65 -4.82
N ARG A 11 6.92 14.23 -3.75
CA ARG A 11 7.40 13.16 -2.87
C ARG A 11 7.22 11.76 -3.48
N ALA A 12 6.20 11.56 -4.31
CA ALA A 12 5.94 10.32 -5.07
C ALA A 12 7.12 9.93 -5.98
N LEU A 13 7.83 10.91 -6.54
CA LEU A 13 9.06 10.68 -7.31
C LEU A 13 10.20 10.08 -6.46
N GLY A 14 10.22 10.34 -5.16
CA GLY A 14 11.13 9.68 -4.21
C GLY A 14 10.67 8.28 -3.81
N TYR A 15 9.35 8.04 -3.77
CA TYR A 15 8.77 6.72 -3.48
C TYR A 15 9.09 5.70 -4.58
N SER A 16 9.16 6.09 -5.85
CA SER A 16 9.42 5.11 -6.94
C SER A 16 10.77 4.38 -6.80
N LYS A 17 11.74 4.93 -6.07
CA LYS A 17 13.01 4.25 -5.73
C LYS A 17 12.90 3.41 -4.45
N SER A 18 12.18 3.88 -3.43
CA SER A 18 11.99 3.13 -2.18
C SER A 18 10.97 1.99 -2.30
N SER A 19 10.01 2.07 -3.23
CA SER A 19 9.05 1.00 -3.52
C SER A 19 9.72 -0.29 -4.00
N VAL A 20 10.92 -0.22 -4.59
CA VAL A 20 11.70 -1.42 -4.96
C VAL A 20 12.41 -2.03 -3.73
N GLU A 21 12.84 -1.22 -2.77
CA GLU A 21 13.45 -1.69 -1.53
C GLU A 21 12.40 -2.23 -0.53
N GLU A 22 11.20 -1.64 -0.49
CA GLU A 22 10.05 -2.11 0.29
C GLU A 22 9.51 -3.47 -0.22
N LEU A 23 9.79 -3.82 -1.48
CA LEU A 23 9.48 -5.13 -2.06
C LEU A 23 10.48 -6.22 -1.67
N SER A 24 11.51 -5.93 -0.86
CA SER A 24 12.35 -6.97 -0.28
C SER A 24 11.51 -7.94 0.57
N ASP A 25 11.82 -9.24 0.47
CA ASP A 25 11.07 -10.28 1.18
C ASP A 25 11.05 -10.05 2.70
N GLU A 26 12.12 -9.50 3.27
CA GLU A 26 12.20 -9.18 4.70
C GLU A 26 11.22 -8.06 5.10
N THR A 27 11.14 -6.98 4.31
CA THR A 27 10.25 -5.85 4.60
C THR A 27 8.79 -6.28 4.43
N LYS A 28 8.48 -7.01 3.36
CA LYS A 28 7.15 -7.61 3.16
C LYS A 28 6.73 -8.47 4.34
N HIS A 29 7.61 -9.36 4.82
CA HIS A 29 7.29 -10.25 5.94
C HIS A 29 6.98 -9.48 7.22
N LYS A 30 7.76 -8.44 7.55
CA LYS A 30 7.50 -7.57 8.72
C LYS A 30 6.13 -6.91 8.63
N TRP A 31 5.76 -6.39 7.46
CA TRP A 31 4.44 -5.80 7.24
C TRP A 31 3.31 -6.82 7.33
N GLN A 32 3.47 -8.02 6.77
CA GLN A 32 2.48 -9.08 6.90
C GLN A 32 2.24 -9.45 8.36
N GLN A 33 3.31 -9.63 9.14
CA GLN A 33 3.20 -9.93 10.58
C GLN A 33 2.48 -8.82 11.34
N TYR A 34 2.79 -7.56 11.02
CA TYR A 34 2.12 -6.42 11.62
C TYR A 34 0.62 -6.40 11.29
N LEU A 35 0.25 -6.61 10.02
CA LEU A 35 -1.14 -6.61 9.57
C LEU A 35 -1.93 -7.78 10.15
N LEU A 36 -1.33 -8.97 10.25
CA LEU A 36 -1.96 -10.17 10.84
C LEU A 36 -2.38 -9.97 12.31
N HIS A 37 -1.77 -9.02 13.02
CA HIS A 37 -2.19 -8.67 14.38
C HIS A 37 -3.58 -8.01 14.42
N TYR A 38 -3.96 -7.31 13.35
CA TYR A 38 -5.20 -6.53 13.29
C TYR A 38 -6.26 -7.17 12.39
N ILE A 39 -5.86 -8.04 11.47
CA ILE A 39 -6.75 -8.71 10.52
C ILE A 39 -7.37 -9.96 11.17
N PRO A 40 -8.71 -10.08 11.19
CA PRO A 40 -9.39 -11.30 11.62
C PRO A 40 -8.93 -12.52 10.83
N ALA A 41 -8.49 -13.55 11.54
CA ALA A 41 -8.02 -14.79 10.92
C ALA A 41 -9.14 -15.56 10.20
N GLY A 42 -8.76 -16.27 9.13
CA GLY A 42 -9.63 -17.25 8.45
C GLY A 42 -10.70 -16.66 7.53
N GLN A 43 -10.71 -15.34 7.29
CA GLN A 43 -11.69 -14.71 6.42
C GLN A 43 -11.02 -13.94 5.28
N ARG A 44 -11.58 -14.08 4.08
CA ARG A 44 -11.24 -13.21 2.94
C ARG A 44 -11.98 -11.89 3.08
N LEU A 45 -11.24 -10.83 3.39
CA LEU A 45 -11.79 -9.48 3.54
C LEU A 45 -11.90 -8.74 2.19
N LYS A 46 -12.77 -7.73 2.18
CA LYS A 46 -12.81 -6.68 1.16
C LYS A 46 -12.21 -5.42 1.75
N CYS A 47 -11.07 -4.99 1.23
CA CYS A 47 -10.27 -3.88 1.73
C CYS A 47 -10.31 -2.68 0.78
N LEU A 48 -10.23 -1.47 1.34
CA LEU A 48 -10.08 -0.22 0.60
C LEU A 48 -8.76 0.43 1.03
N ASP A 49 -7.85 0.62 0.09
CA ASP A 49 -6.55 1.28 0.28
C ASP A 49 -6.65 2.72 -0.24
N LEU A 50 -6.65 3.70 0.66
CA LEU A 50 -6.84 5.12 0.36
C LEU A 50 -5.50 5.85 0.33
N GLY A 51 -5.20 6.52 -0.78
CA GLY A 51 -3.86 7.06 -1.04
C GLY A 51 -2.86 5.93 -1.31
N CYS A 52 -3.27 4.95 -2.12
CA CYS A 52 -2.52 3.71 -2.31
C CYS A 52 -1.18 3.93 -3.04
N GLY A 53 -0.97 5.08 -3.68
CA GLY A 53 0.20 5.38 -4.48
C GLY A 53 0.51 4.23 -5.46
N PRO A 54 1.76 3.72 -5.48
CA PRO A 54 2.15 2.56 -6.30
C PRO A 54 1.46 1.23 -5.96
N GLY A 55 0.68 1.15 -4.87
CA GLY A 55 -0.13 0.00 -4.50
C GLY A 55 0.58 -1.05 -3.61
N PHE A 56 1.62 -0.68 -2.86
CA PHE A 56 2.38 -1.62 -2.01
C PHE A 56 1.48 -2.39 -1.03
N LEU A 57 0.67 -1.69 -0.23
CA LEU A 57 -0.23 -2.32 0.74
C LEU A 57 -1.34 -3.12 0.05
N ALA A 58 -1.88 -2.60 -1.05
CA ALA A 58 -2.87 -3.32 -1.85
C ALA A 58 -2.35 -4.67 -2.37
N LEU A 59 -1.13 -4.70 -2.93
CA LEU A 59 -0.49 -5.93 -3.39
C LEU A 59 -0.24 -6.90 -2.24
N LEU A 60 0.27 -6.41 -1.10
CA LEU A 60 0.55 -7.23 0.07
C LEU A 60 -0.72 -7.90 0.61
N LEU A 61 -1.83 -7.15 0.72
CA LEU A 61 -3.12 -7.66 1.17
C LEU A 61 -3.73 -8.66 0.16
N GLN A 62 -3.48 -8.48 -1.14
CA GLN A 62 -3.85 -9.48 -2.16
C GLN A 62 -3.03 -10.76 -2.04
N GLU A 63 -1.71 -10.68 -1.81
CA GLU A 63 -0.84 -11.83 -1.52
C GLU A 63 -1.32 -12.59 -0.27
N MET A 64 -1.85 -11.87 0.73
CA MET A 64 -2.49 -12.45 1.93
C MET A 64 -3.89 -13.04 1.67
N GLY A 65 -4.41 -12.96 0.44
CA GLY A 65 -5.67 -13.58 0.02
C GLY A 65 -6.91 -12.68 0.10
N HIS A 66 -6.75 -11.39 0.39
CA HIS A 66 -7.86 -10.44 0.47
C HIS A 66 -8.25 -9.86 -0.90
N ALA A 67 -9.48 -9.37 -1.02
CA ALA A 67 -9.91 -8.58 -2.18
C ALA A 67 -9.67 -7.10 -1.86
N VAL A 68 -8.92 -6.38 -2.68
CA VAL A 68 -8.50 -5.01 -2.39
C VAL A 68 -8.89 -4.07 -3.52
N TYR A 69 -9.36 -2.89 -3.17
CA TYR A 69 -9.61 -1.76 -4.08
C TYR A 69 -8.69 -0.62 -3.66
N GLY A 70 -7.88 -0.12 -4.59
CA GLY A 70 -7.02 1.05 -4.38
C GLY A 70 -7.68 2.30 -4.94
N VAL A 71 -7.58 3.41 -4.21
CA VAL A 71 -7.96 4.74 -4.69
C VAL A 71 -6.83 5.70 -4.36
N ASP A 72 -6.29 6.34 -5.38
CA ASP A 72 -5.37 7.47 -5.22
C ASP A 72 -5.94 8.70 -5.95
N ALA A 73 -5.64 9.89 -5.44
CA ALA A 73 -6.06 11.15 -6.03
C ALA A 73 -4.99 11.75 -6.95
N SER A 74 -3.80 11.16 -6.98
CA SER A 74 -2.75 11.48 -7.94
C SER A 74 -2.88 10.59 -9.18
N ASP A 75 -2.82 11.20 -10.36
CA ASP A 75 -2.86 10.51 -11.66
C ASP A 75 -1.47 10.05 -12.13
N ARG A 76 -0.44 10.17 -11.29
CA ARG A 76 0.96 9.87 -11.63
C ARG A 76 1.41 8.49 -11.18
#